data_AF-A0A4Y8YRR6-F1
#
_entry.id   AF-A0A4Y8YRR6-F1
#
_cell.length_a   1.000
_cell.length_b   1.000
_cell.length_c   1.000
_cell.angle_alpha   90.00
_cell.angle_beta   90.00
_cell.angle_gamma   90.00
#
_symmetry.space_group_name_H-M   'P 1'
#
loop_
_entity.id
_entity.type
_entity.pdbx_description
1 polymer ?
#
loop_
_entity_poly.entity_id
_entity_poly.type
_entity_poly.pdbx_seq_one_letter_code
_entity_poly.pdbx_strand_id
1 'polypeptide(L)'
;MEQYFPTDWLVAAAGRGTLRVGVAERAFFQRGTDGDTLAAASFDELPDYRGAFRSYPEAVMVHELGHRMEQAVPGLTQLEYALVRSRSVTDGILEEPTGIYQGVDGLEHEIGYEDQWRNKYAGKTYATDSQADPAREPAEVFQVGLQDTLGRSDERGEFDETGQLQAFVLGVLALL
;
A
#
# COMPACT_ATOMS: atom_id res chain seq x y z
N MET A 1 -7.01 9.32 11.08
CA MET A 1 -6.80 8.08 10.29
C MET A 1 -8.00 7.75 9.42
N GLU A 2 -9.18 7.41 9.96
CA GLU A 2 -10.36 7.12 9.10
C GLU A 2 -10.85 8.31 8.26
N GLN A 3 -10.64 9.54 8.73
CA GLN A 3 -11.01 10.77 8.01
C GLN A 3 -10.36 10.95 6.62
N TYR A 4 -9.35 10.14 6.29
CA TYR A 4 -8.64 10.17 5.01
C TYR A 4 -9.29 9.29 3.94
N PHE A 5 -10.34 8.54 4.29
CA PHE A 5 -11.04 7.63 3.39
C PHE A 5 -12.49 8.08 3.16
N PRO A 6 -13.07 7.81 1.99
CA PRO A 6 -14.48 8.08 1.72
C PRO A 6 -15.39 7.35 2.72
N THR A 7 -16.51 7.95 3.09
CA THR A 7 -17.43 7.35 4.07
C THR A 7 -17.94 5.99 3.62
N ASP A 8 -18.23 5.82 2.33
CA ASP A 8 -18.74 4.55 1.79
C ASP A 8 -17.72 3.42 1.90
N TRP A 9 -16.42 3.75 1.89
CA TRP A 9 -15.36 2.77 2.13
C TRP A 9 -15.32 2.33 3.59
N LEU A 10 -15.48 3.27 4.53
CA LEU A 10 -15.58 2.95 5.95
C LEU A 10 -16.78 2.04 6.21
N VAL A 11 -17.91 2.29 5.55
CA VAL A 11 -19.11 1.43 5.63
C VAL A 11 -18.83 0.04 5.05
N ALA A 12 -18.23 -0.05 3.87
CA ALA A 12 -17.86 -1.32 3.25
C ALA A 12 -16.88 -2.12 4.13
N ALA A 13 -15.87 -1.45 4.68
CA ALA A 13 -14.89 -2.05 5.58
C ALA A 13 -15.50 -2.48 6.92
N ALA A 14 -16.47 -1.73 7.46
CA ALA A 14 -17.22 -2.14 8.65
C ALA A 14 -18.07 -3.39 8.40
N GLY A 15 -18.60 -3.55 7.19
CA GLY A 15 -19.32 -4.75 6.74
C GLY A 15 -18.51 -6.05 6.80
N ARG A 16 -17.17 -5.94 6.86
CA ARG A 16 -16.25 -7.08 7.01
C ARG A 16 -16.13 -7.61 8.46
N GLY A 17 -16.73 -6.91 9.42
CA GLY A 17 -16.68 -7.28 10.85
C GLY A 17 -15.73 -6.41 11.68
N THR A 18 -15.59 -6.76 12.95
CA THR A 18 -14.84 -5.95 13.92
C THR A 18 -13.38 -5.73 13.50
N LEU A 19 -12.88 -4.51 13.68
CA LEU A 19 -11.45 -4.20 13.62
C LEU A 19 -10.86 -4.29 15.03
N ARG A 20 -9.90 -5.20 15.25
CA ARG A 20 -9.11 -5.23 16.48
C ARG A 20 -7.88 -4.34 16.30
N VAL A 21 -7.68 -3.39 17.20
CA VAL A 21 -6.53 -2.48 17.17
C VAL A 21 -5.60 -2.82 18.32
N GLY A 22 -4.31 -2.97 18.04
CA GLY A 22 -3.28 -3.32 19.02
C GLY A 22 -1.93 -2.67 18.75
N VAL A 23 -0.89 -3.17 19.42
CA VAL A 23 0.50 -2.74 19.27
C VAL A 23 1.37 -3.98 19.07
N ALA A 24 2.36 -3.90 18.19
CA ALA A 24 3.33 -4.95 17.91
C ALA A 24 4.70 -4.35 17.56
N GLU A 25 5.75 -5.17 17.45
CA GLU A 25 7.10 -4.69 17.11
C GLU A 25 7.13 -3.94 15.77
N ARG A 26 6.41 -4.45 14.77
CA ARG A 26 6.16 -3.79 13.49
C ARG A 26 4.65 -3.59 13.33
N ALA A 27 4.28 -2.50 12.67
CA ALA A 27 2.91 -2.31 12.27
C ALA A 27 2.50 -3.34 11.22
N PHE A 28 1.23 -3.72 11.23
CA PHE A 28 0.65 -4.60 10.22
C PHE A 28 -0.86 -4.51 10.18
N PHE A 29 -1.42 -4.83 9.03
CA PHE A 29 -2.78 -5.26 8.83
C PHE A 29 -2.82 -6.77 8.58
N GLN A 30 -3.73 -7.46 9.26
CA GLN A 30 -3.99 -8.87 9.04
C GLN A 30 -5.49 -9.10 8.87
N ARG A 31 -5.85 -9.67 7.71
CA ARG A 31 -7.19 -10.17 7.46
C ARG A 31 -7.49 -11.37 8.37
N GLY A 32 -8.63 -11.34 9.03
CA GLY A 32 -9.12 -12.45 9.85
C GLY A 32 -10.40 -13.08 9.32
N THR A 33 -10.73 -14.27 9.81
CA THR A 33 -12.01 -14.93 9.55
C THR A 33 -13.14 -14.34 10.38
N ASP A 34 -12.83 -13.90 11.61
CA ASP A 34 -13.78 -13.36 12.59
C ASP A 34 -13.47 -11.89 12.91
N GLY A 35 -13.17 -11.12 11.86
CA GLY A 35 -12.76 -9.71 11.93
C GLY A 35 -11.27 -9.51 11.73
N ASP A 36 -10.91 -8.35 11.19
CA ASP A 36 -9.52 -8.02 10.85
C ASP A 36 -8.77 -7.46 12.09
N THR A 37 -7.44 -7.52 12.04
CA THR A 37 -6.55 -6.98 13.06
C THR A 37 -5.64 -5.94 12.43
N LEU A 38 -5.38 -4.86 13.15
CA LEU A 38 -4.42 -3.84 12.81
C LEU A 38 -3.57 -3.54 14.04
N ALA A 39 -2.26 -3.59 13.91
CA ALA A 39 -1.33 -3.26 14.98
C ALA A 39 -0.50 -2.03 14.60
N ALA A 40 -0.37 -1.09 15.52
CA ALA A 40 0.63 -0.03 15.44
C ALA A 40 2.01 -0.60 15.79
N ALA A 41 3.07 0.01 15.26
CA ALA A 41 4.42 -0.29 15.71
C ALA A 41 4.60 0.16 17.17
N SER A 42 5.44 -0.55 17.93
CA SER A 42 5.73 -0.25 19.34
C SER A 42 6.71 0.91 19.52
N PHE A 43 7.13 1.54 18.42
CA PHE A 43 8.00 2.70 18.40
C PHE A 43 7.32 3.86 17.69
N ASP A 44 7.46 5.06 18.24
CA ASP A 44 6.72 6.23 17.80
C ASP A 44 7.53 7.16 16.88
N GLU A 45 8.82 6.86 16.67
CA GLU A 45 9.74 7.80 16.02
C GLU A 45 10.55 7.14 14.90
N LEU A 46 10.50 7.77 13.73
CA LEU A 46 11.51 7.66 12.70
C LEU A 46 12.29 8.99 12.71
N PRO A 47 13.59 8.99 13.02
CA PRO A 47 14.41 10.20 12.95
C PRO A 47 14.26 10.87 11.58
N ASP A 48 14.11 12.19 11.56
CA ASP A 48 13.94 12.99 10.34
C ASP A 48 12.73 12.59 9.47
N TYR A 49 11.64 12.09 10.07
CA TYR A 49 10.40 11.82 9.35
C TYR A 49 9.93 13.05 8.57
N ARG A 50 9.96 12.96 7.24
CA ARG A 50 9.43 13.95 6.29
C ARG A 50 8.26 13.36 5.53
N GLY A 51 7.19 12.98 6.22
CA GLY A 51 6.02 12.44 5.55
C GLY A 51 4.74 13.21 5.78
N ALA A 52 3.68 12.61 5.26
CA ALA A 52 2.39 13.22 4.98
C ALA A 52 1.46 13.52 6.13
N PHE A 53 1.70 12.87 7.24
CA PHE A 53 0.80 12.90 8.36
C PHE A 53 1.49 13.59 9.54
N ARG A 54 0.74 13.84 10.60
CA ARG A 54 1.27 14.60 11.75
C ARG A 54 2.41 13.86 12.45
N SER A 55 2.50 12.55 12.26
CA SER A 55 3.54 11.71 12.82
C SER A 55 3.77 10.46 11.97
N TYR A 56 4.94 9.84 12.11
CA TYR A 56 5.25 8.54 11.50
C TYR A 56 4.23 7.46 11.89
N PRO A 57 3.81 7.32 13.17
CA PRO A 57 2.72 6.43 13.54
C PRO A 57 1.41 6.70 12.80
N GLU A 58 1.01 7.97 12.60
CA GLU A 58 -0.22 8.26 11.85
C GLU A 58 -0.10 7.78 10.40
N ALA A 59 1.06 7.98 9.77
CA ALA A 59 1.30 7.57 8.39
C ALA A 59 1.29 6.05 8.20
N VAL A 60 1.91 5.34 9.13
CA VAL A 60 1.91 3.88 9.18
C VAL A 60 0.48 3.37 9.38
N MET A 61 -0.28 3.96 10.29
CA MET A 61 -1.64 3.51 10.55
C MET A 61 -2.62 3.81 9.41
N VAL A 62 -2.43 4.93 8.68
CA VAL A 62 -3.19 5.21 7.45
C VAL A 62 -2.85 4.17 6.38
N HIS A 63 -1.59 3.78 6.27
CA HIS A 63 -1.11 2.74 5.36
C HIS A 63 -1.77 1.38 5.69
N GLU A 64 -1.70 0.92 6.94
CA GLU A 64 -2.34 -0.34 7.35
C GLU A 64 -3.86 -0.31 7.19
N LEU A 65 -4.50 0.83 7.46
CA LEU A 65 -5.93 1.01 7.22
C LEU A 65 -6.25 0.97 5.73
N GLY A 66 -5.34 1.45 4.88
CA GLY A 66 -5.43 1.34 3.42
C GLY A 66 -5.52 -0.11 2.94
N HIS A 67 -4.74 -1.04 3.52
CA HIS A 67 -4.88 -2.48 3.22
C HIS A 67 -6.27 -3.02 3.59
N ARG A 68 -6.85 -2.57 4.71
CA ARG A 68 -8.23 -2.95 5.05
C ARG A 68 -9.22 -2.46 3.99
N MET A 69 -9.03 -1.24 3.51
CA MET A 69 -9.91 -0.64 2.50
C MET A 69 -9.78 -1.30 1.13
N GLU A 70 -8.56 -1.59 0.71
CA GLU A 70 -8.26 -2.37 -0.50
C GLU A 70 -9.05 -3.69 -0.52
N GLN A 71 -9.12 -4.38 0.62
CA GLN A 71 -9.88 -5.62 0.76
C GLN A 71 -11.41 -5.42 0.85
N ALA A 72 -11.88 -4.20 1.11
CA ALA A 72 -13.30 -3.88 1.22
C ALA A 72 -13.89 -3.37 -0.10
N VAL A 73 -13.07 -2.77 -0.96
CA VAL A 73 -13.50 -2.16 -2.22
C VAL A 73 -13.33 -3.16 -3.38
N PRO A 74 -14.43 -3.63 -3.99
CA PRO A 74 -14.34 -4.55 -5.12
C PRO A 74 -13.57 -3.93 -6.30
N GLY A 75 -12.63 -4.68 -6.86
CA GLY A 75 -11.86 -4.25 -8.03
C GLY A 75 -10.56 -3.52 -7.69
N LEU A 76 -10.34 -3.08 -6.45
CA LEU A 76 -9.17 -2.28 -6.11
C LEU A 76 -7.86 -3.08 -6.23
N THR A 77 -7.79 -4.30 -5.69
CA THR A 77 -6.59 -5.16 -5.87
C THR A 77 -6.31 -5.42 -7.35
N GLN A 78 -7.34 -5.58 -8.18
CA GLN A 78 -7.17 -5.79 -9.62
C GLN A 78 -6.64 -4.53 -10.33
N LEU A 79 -7.09 -3.35 -9.91
CA LEU A 79 -6.60 -2.08 -10.43
C LEU A 79 -5.14 -1.84 -10.03
N GLU A 80 -4.76 -2.15 -8.78
CA GLU A 80 -3.38 -2.10 -8.32
C GLU A 80 -2.50 -3.07 -9.09
N TYR A 81 -2.92 -4.33 -9.21
CA TYR A 81 -2.22 -5.34 -10.01
C TYR A 81 -2.00 -4.88 -11.45
N ALA A 82 -3.03 -4.31 -12.09
CA ALA A 82 -2.94 -3.81 -13.45
C ALA A 82 -1.96 -2.64 -13.55
N LEU A 83 -1.97 -1.70 -12.59
CA LEU A 83 -1.05 -0.57 -12.57
C LEU A 83 0.41 -1.04 -12.41
N VAL A 84 0.68 -1.88 -11.41
CA VAL A 84 2.02 -2.46 -11.19
C VAL A 84 2.51 -3.16 -12.45
N ARG A 85 1.73 -4.11 -12.98
CA ARG A 85 2.11 -4.85 -14.20
C ARG A 85 2.32 -3.92 -15.39
N SER A 86 1.49 -2.89 -15.57
CA SER A 86 1.62 -1.97 -16.71
C SER A 86 2.92 -1.16 -16.67
N ARG A 87 3.41 -0.82 -15.48
CA ARG A 87 4.68 -0.08 -15.30
C ARG A 87 5.90 -0.98 -15.41
N SER A 88 5.73 -2.26 -15.11
CA SER A 88 6.80 -3.26 -15.08
C SER A 88 6.87 -4.10 -16.36
N VAL A 89 6.08 -3.76 -17.39
CA VAL A 89 6.12 -4.43 -18.70
C VAL A 89 6.74 -3.50 -19.73
N THR A 90 7.91 -3.91 -20.25
CA THR A 90 8.63 -3.21 -21.31
C THR A 90 8.72 -4.14 -22.53
N ASP A 91 8.30 -3.65 -23.70
CA ASP A 91 8.22 -4.43 -24.95
C ASP A 91 7.44 -5.75 -24.82
N GLY A 92 6.43 -5.78 -23.94
CA GLY A 92 5.59 -6.96 -23.70
C GLY A 92 6.23 -8.00 -22.78
N ILE A 93 7.39 -7.71 -22.19
CA ILE A 93 8.09 -8.57 -21.24
C ILE A 93 7.97 -7.95 -19.85
N LEU A 94 7.52 -8.76 -18.89
CA LEU A 94 7.50 -8.37 -17.48
C LEU A 94 8.93 -8.40 -16.91
N GLU A 95 9.31 -7.34 -16.21
CA GLU A 95 10.53 -7.27 -15.41
C GLU A 95 10.59 -8.42 -14.39
N GLU A 96 11.79 -8.93 -14.09
CA GLU A 96 11.96 -9.87 -12.98
C GLU A 96 11.90 -9.12 -11.63
N PRO A 97 11.03 -9.52 -10.69
CA PRO A 97 10.98 -8.86 -9.39
C PRO A 97 12.28 -9.11 -8.62
N THR A 98 12.77 -8.10 -7.94
CA THR A 98 14.03 -8.16 -7.18
C THR A 98 13.84 -7.66 -5.75
N GLY A 99 14.76 -8.06 -4.85
CA GLY A 99 14.68 -7.68 -3.44
C GLY A 99 14.62 -6.16 -3.22
N ILE A 100 13.70 -5.73 -2.36
CA ILE A 100 13.51 -4.33 -1.98
C ILE A 100 14.57 -3.91 -0.95
N TYR A 101 14.84 -4.77 0.02
CA TYR A 101 15.82 -4.51 1.08
C TYR A 101 17.06 -5.37 0.87
N GLN A 102 18.08 -4.82 0.22
CA GLN A 102 19.34 -5.54 0.01
C GLN A 102 20.17 -5.58 1.30
N GLY A 103 20.51 -6.78 1.76
CA GLY A 103 21.39 -6.99 2.91
C GLY A 103 20.76 -6.70 4.27
N VAL A 104 19.42 -6.69 4.36
CA VAL A 104 18.69 -6.57 5.62
C VAL A 104 18.12 -7.94 6.00
N ASP A 105 18.67 -8.52 7.06
CA ASP A 105 18.27 -9.83 7.57
C ASP A 105 16.76 -9.87 7.88
N GLY A 106 16.07 -10.90 7.39
CA GLY A 106 14.65 -11.12 7.61
C GLY A 106 13.70 -10.38 6.66
N LEU A 107 14.21 -9.60 5.71
CA LEU A 107 13.43 -8.89 4.68
C LEU A 107 13.76 -9.35 3.26
N GLU A 108 14.43 -10.48 3.10
CA GLU A 108 14.87 -11.02 1.80
C GLU A 108 13.70 -11.48 0.91
N HIS A 109 12.54 -11.71 1.53
CA HIS A 109 11.30 -12.10 0.86
C HIS A 109 10.50 -10.91 0.32
N GLU A 110 10.88 -9.68 0.69
CA GLU A 110 10.24 -8.46 0.22
C GLU A 110 10.76 -8.14 -1.20
N ILE A 111 9.95 -8.44 -2.20
CA ILE A 111 10.29 -8.29 -3.63
C ILE A 111 9.38 -7.28 -4.33
N GLY A 112 9.92 -6.60 -5.33
CA GLY A 112 9.17 -5.62 -6.13
C GLY A 112 9.81 -5.36 -7.48
N TYR A 113 9.05 -4.70 -8.34
CA TYR A 113 9.49 -4.21 -9.64
C TYR A 113 10.00 -2.78 -9.53
N GLU A 114 11.03 -2.42 -10.29
CA GLU A 114 11.69 -1.12 -10.14
C GLU A 114 11.29 -0.11 -11.21
N ASP A 115 11.03 -0.54 -12.46
CA ASP A 115 11.31 0.20 -13.71
C ASP A 115 10.81 1.66 -13.80
N GLN A 116 9.91 2.13 -12.92
CA GLN A 116 9.47 3.52 -12.91
C GLN A 116 9.22 4.10 -11.51
N TRP A 117 9.41 3.34 -10.44
CA TRP A 117 9.14 3.84 -9.09
C TRP A 117 10.34 4.61 -8.56
N ARG A 118 10.11 5.80 -8.02
CA ARG A 118 11.15 6.53 -7.28
C ARG A 118 11.59 5.75 -6.04
N ASN A 119 10.64 5.05 -5.43
CA ASN A 119 10.88 4.14 -4.33
C ASN A 119 10.33 2.76 -4.70
N LYS A 120 11.24 1.78 -4.80
CA LYS A 120 10.93 0.39 -5.16
C LYS A 120 9.87 -0.26 -4.28
N TYR A 121 9.69 0.20 -3.04
CA TYR A 121 8.62 -0.27 -2.16
C TYR A 121 7.22 -0.07 -2.79
N ALA A 122 7.03 0.94 -3.64
CA ALA A 122 5.77 1.11 -4.38
C ALA A 122 5.51 0.01 -5.41
N GLY A 123 6.57 -0.58 -5.96
CA GLY A 123 6.47 -1.71 -6.87
C GLY A 123 6.43 -3.07 -6.17
N LYS A 124 6.31 -3.10 -4.84
CA LYS A 124 6.22 -4.34 -4.07
C LYS A 124 5.01 -5.15 -4.51
N THR A 125 5.22 -6.44 -4.70
CA THR A 125 4.21 -7.37 -5.18
C THR A 125 4.16 -8.62 -4.31
N TYR A 126 2.95 -9.04 -3.97
CA TYR A 126 2.66 -10.36 -3.41
C TYR A 126 2.19 -11.35 -4.49
N ALA A 127 1.92 -10.85 -5.69
CA ALA A 127 1.48 -11.63 -6.83
C ALA A 127 2.64 -12.41 -7.45
N THR A 128 2.42 -13.69 -7.71
CA THR A 128 3.36 -14.58 -8.40
C THR A 128 2.64 -15.31 -9.53
N ASP A 129 3.37 -15.69 -10.58
CA ASP A 129 2.80 -16.40 -11.72
C ASP A 129 2.34 -17.85 -11.36
N SER A 130 2.68 -18.33 -10.16
CA SER A 130 2.23 -19.63 -9.65
C SER A 130 0.81 -19.61 -9.06
N GLN A 131 0.25 -18.42 -8.79
CA GLN A 131 -1.09 -18.28 -8.22
C GLN A 131 -2.17 -18.46 -9.30
N ALA A 132 -3.32 -19.00 -8.88
CA ALA A 132 -4.47 -19.16 -9.78
C ALA A 132 -5.09 -17.82 -10.19
N ASP A 133 -5.02 -16.81 -9.32
CA ASP A 133 -5.52 -15.46 -9.58
C ASP A 133 -4.61 -14.41 -8.89
N PRO A 134 -3.48 -14.05 -9.53
CA PRO A 134 -2.51 -13.12 -8.96
C PRO A 134 -3.08 -11.70 -8.72
N ALA A 135 -4.17 -11.33 -9.42
CA ALA A 135 -4.79 -10.01 -9.29
C ALA A 135 -5.66 -9.84 -8.03
N ARG A 136 -5.75 -10.89 -7.20
CA ARG A 136 -6.37 -10.85 -5.88
C ARG A 136 -5.38 -10.62 -4.75
N GLU A 137 -4.10 -10.72 -5.04
CA GLU A 137 -3.07 -10.40 -4.08
C GLU A 137 -2.94 -8.88 -3.96
N PRO A 138 -2.81 -8.36 -2.73
CA PRO A 138 -2.62 -6.94 -2.53
C PRO A 138 -1.26 -6.48 -3.09
N ALA A 139 -1.15 -5.18 -3.32
CA ALA A 139 0.12 -4.50 -3.56
C ALA A 139 0.32 -3.39 -2.51
N GLU A 140 1.38 -2.61 -2.64
CA GLU A 140 1.61 -1.44 -1.78
C GLU A 140 1.16 -0.12 -2.42
N VAL A 141 0.78 -0.16 -3.71
CA VAL A 141 0.59 1.03 -4.55
C VAL A 141 -0.45 1.97 -3.98
N PHE A 142 -1.60 1.45 -3.56
CA PHE A 142 -2.65 2.30 -3.02
C PHE A 142 -2.24 2.92 -1.69
N GLN A 143 -1.62 2.16 -0.79
CA GLN A 143 -1.23 2.63 0.54
C GLN A 143 -0.12 3.67 0.46
N VAL A 144 0.94 3.42 -0.31
CA VAL A 144 2.00 4.42 -0.52
C VAL A 144 1.51 5.60 -1.35
N GLY A 145 0.57 5.37 -2.27
CA GLY A 145 -0.07 6.42 -3.03
C GLY A 145 -0.93 7.35 -2.18
N LEU A 146 -1.64 6.83 -1.18
CA LEU A 146 -2.34 7.66 -0.18
C LEU A 146 -1.36 8.53 0.59
N GLN A 147 -0.21 7.98 0.98
CA GLN A 147 0.85 8.73 1.65
C GLN A 147 1.38 9.85 0.73
N ASP A 148 1.71 9.53 -0.53
CA ASP A 148 2.22 10.49 -1.52
C ASP A 148 1.20 11.59 -1.87
N THR A 149 -0.09 11.23 -1.93
CA THR A 149 -1.17 12.15 -2.33
C THR A 149 -1.59 13.05 -1.20
N LEU A 150 -1.76 12.51 0.01
CA LEU A 150 -2.39 13.21 1.13
C LEU A 150 -1.44 14.01 2.01
N GLY A 151 -0.12 13.84 1.87
CA GLY A 151 0.78 14.76 2.58
C GLY A 151 2.17 14.89 1.99
N ARG A 152 2.20 15.49 0.82
CA ARG A 152 3.38 16.04 0.18
C ARG A 152 4.48 16.54 1.14
N SER A 153 5.64 15.90 1.03
CA SER A 153 6.97 16.42 1.44
C SER A 153 7.81 16.87 0.23
N ASP A 154 7.46 16.45 -1.00
CA ASP A 154 8.12 16.82 -2.27
C ASP A 154 7.05 17.00 -3.39
N GLU A 155 7.17 18.07 -4.19
CA GLU A 155 6.30 18.32 -5.36
C GLU A 155 6.41 17.22 -6.43
N ARG A 156 7.50 16.45 -6.40
CA ARG A 156 7.77 15.34 -7.32
C ARG A 156 7.36 13.96 -6.80
N GLY A 157 6.77 13.85 -5.60
CA GLY A 157 6.38 12.57 -4.98
C GLY A 157 7.57 11.76 -4.43
N GLU A 158 7.37 10.95 -3.38
CA GLU A 158 8.41 10.10 -2.81
C GLU A 158 8.48 8.71 -3.47
N PHE A 159 7.35 8.24 -4.01
CA PHE A 159 7.21 6.87 -4.51
C PHE A 159 7.14 6.78 -6.04
N ASP A 160 6.69 7.82 -6.73
CA ASP A 160 6.58 7.86 -8.20
C ASP A 160 7.16 9.16 -8.79
N GLU A 161 7.99 9.04 -9.83
CA GLU A 161 8.61 10.17 -10.52
C GLU A 161 7.66 10.95 -11.45
N THR A 162 6.52 10.34 -11.82
CA THR A 162 5.69 10.78 -12.97
C THR A 162 4.36 11.43 -12.59
N GLY A 163 3.90 11.25 -11.35
CA GLY A 163 2.58 11.71 -10.86
C GLY A 163 1.41 10.75 -11.18
N GLN A 164 1.67 9.63 -11.87
CA GLN A 164 0.69 8.60 -12.15
C GLN A 164 0.11 8.00 -10.87
N LEU A 165 0.93 7.82 -9.83
CA LEU A 165 0.51 7.30 -8.54
C LEU A 165 -0.54 8.19 -7.87
N GLN A 166 -0.35 9.52 -7.91
CA GLN A 166 -1.32 10.47 -7.39
C GLN A 166 -2.62 10.46 -8.21
N ALA A 167 -2.51 10.39 -9.54
CA ALA A 167 -3.67 10.31 -10.40
C ALA A 167 -4.47 9.01 -10.18
N PHE A 168 -3.78 7.89 -9.97
CA PHE A 168 -4.39 6.61 -9.63
C PHE A 168 -5.20 6.70 -8.33
N VAL A 169 -4.58 7.21 -7.25
CA VAL A 169 -5.22 7.33 -5.94
C VAL A 169 -6.42 8.27 -6.01
N LEU A 170 -6.28 9.44 -6.63
CA LEU A 170 -7.41 10.37 -6.80
C LEU A 170 -8.53 9.76 -7.63
N GLY A 171 -8.21 8.99 -8.68
CA GLY A 171 -9.19 8.26 -9.47
C GLY A 171 -9.94 7.22 -8.65
N VAL A 172 -9.22 6.40 -7.89
CA VAL A 172 -9.79 5.40 -6.99
C VAL A 172 -10.69 6.03 -5.93
N LEU A 173 -10.24 7.11 -5.29
CA LEU A 173 -11.02 7.83 -4.27
C LEU A 173 -12.26 8.54 -4.84
N ALA A 174 -12.31 8.81 -6.15
CA ALA A 174 -13.43 9.50 -6.80
C ALA A 174 -14.49 8.55 -7.39
N LEU A 175 -14.22 7.25 -7.47
CA LEU A 175 -15.13 6.25 -8.05
C LEU A 175 -16.25 5.79 -7.10
N LEU A 176 -16.20 6.22 -5.84
CA LEU A 176 -17.08 5.83 -4.74
C LEU A 176 -17.41 7.05 -3.87
#